data_AF-A0A8C5P0I6-F1
#
_entry.id   AF-A0A8C5P0I6-F1
#
_cell.length_a   1.000
_cell.length_b   1.000
_cell.length_c   1.000
_cell.angle_alpha   90.00
_cell.angle_beta   90.00
_cell.angle_gamma   90.00
#
_symmetry.space_group_name_H-M   'P 1'
#
loop_
_entity.id
_entity.type
_entity.pdbx_description
1 polymer ?
#
loop_
_entity_poly.entity_id
_entity_poly.type
_entity_poly.pdbx_seq_one_letter_code
_entity_poly.pdbx_strand_id
1 'polypeptide(L)'
;MATAGAQKRFCRCACFCYQNLYVARYGLYLRFRDEQQLRRDYEPLLRSRGCVSSKDFQQLLEELKQEVGRRQRLGQESAARKALISSSYCPARPEVYNSLQDTALAPEFLDAAGYSASPGADLQGLLQRLETVSGGAA
;
A
#
# COMPACT_ATOMS: atom_id res chain seq x y z
N MET A 1 -0.18 -30.57 3.22
CA MET A 1 -1.16 -30.10 2.22
C MET A 1 -1.52 -28.66 2.58
N ALA A 2 -1.06 -27.67 1.81
CA ALA A 2 -1.44 -26.28 2.02
C ALA A 2 -2.93 -26.15 1.66
N THR A 3 -3.77 -25.90 2.66
CA THR A 3 -5.17 -25.53 2.43
C THR A 3 -5.17 -24.26 1.58
N ALA A 4 -5.82 -24.32 0.42
CA ALA A 4 -6.02 -23.15 -0.43
C ALA A 4 -6.85 -22.14 0.36
N GLY A 5 -6.18 -21.26 1.10
CA GLY A 5 -6.80 -20.22 1.90
C GLY A 5 -7.69 -19.37 1.00
N ALA A 6 -8.91 -19.09 1.47
CA ALA A 6 -9.89 -18.27 0.75
C ALA A 6 -9.20 -17.05 0.11
N GLN A 7 -9.44 -16.82 -1.19
CA GLN A 7 -8.87 -15.68 -1.91
C GLN A 7 -9.18 -14.39 -1.13
N LYS A 8 -8.15 -13.80 -0.50
CA LYS A 8 -8.28 -12.55 0.23
C LYS A 8 -8.74 -11.48 -0.76
N ARG A 9 -10.00 -11.03 -0.65
CA ARG A 9 -10.51 -9.92 -1.47
C ARG A 9 -9.84 -8.65 -1.00
N PHE A 10 -8.99 -8.08 -1.85
CA PHE A 10 -8.44 -6.76 -1.61
C PHE A 10 -9.54 -5.73 -1.87
N CYS A 11 -10.15 -5.22 -0.80
CA CYS A 11 -11.14 -4.17 -0.88
C CYS A 11 -10.43 -2.80 -0.90
N ARG A 12 -10.81 -1.95 -1.84
CA ARG A 12 -10.35 -0.56 -1.89
C ARG A 12 -11.56 0.36 -1.84
N CYS A 13 -11.47 1.41 -1.04
CA CYS A 13 -12.47 2.47 -1.04
C CYS A 13 -12.61 3.04 -2.47
N ALA A 14 -13.84 3.16 -2.95
CA ALA A 14 -14.13 3.83 -4.23
C ALA A 14 -13.56 5.27 -4.26
N CYS A 15 -13.46 5.92 -3.11
CA CYS A 15 -12.90 7.25 -2.95
C CYS A 15 -11.45 7.38 -3.42
N PHE A 16 -10.64 6.32 -3.34
CA PHE A 16 -9.24 6.34 -3.78
C PHE A 16 -9.09 6.79 -5.23
N CYS A 17 -10.03 6.38 -6.10
CA CYS A 17 -9.94 6.69 -7.53
C CYS A 17 -10.17 8.16 -7.83
N TYR A 18 -10.93 8.88 -7.00
CA TYR A 18 -11.51 10.18 -7.37
C TYR A 18 -11.14 11.32 -6.43
N GLN A 19 -10.55 11.01 -5.27
CA GLN A 19 -10.20 12.00 -4.24
C GLN A 19 -8.69 12.15 -4.10
N ASN A 20 -8.28 13.31 -3.56
CA ASN A 20 -6.89 13.65 -3.29
C ASN A 20 -6.00 13.44 -4.54
N LEU A 21 -6.48 13.94 -5.68
CA LEU A 21 -5.72 13.96 -6.92
C LEU A 21 -4.84 15.21 -6.88
N TYR A 22 -3.53 15.00 -6.86
CA TYR A 22 -2.57 16.09 -6.86
C TYR A 22 -2.33 16.58 -8.30
N VAL A 23 -2.49 17.87 -8.51
CA VAL A 23 -2.27 18.56 -9.79
C VAL A 23 -1.08 19.49 -9.64
N ALA A 24 0.10 19.01 -10.05
CA ALA A 24 1.37 19.68 -9.83
C ALA A 24 1.41 21.09 -10.44
N ARG A 25 0.91 21.25 -11.67
CA ARG A 25 0.89 22.54 -12.40
C ARG A 25 0.19 23.68 -11.67
N TYR A 26 -0.72 23.37 -10.76
CA TYR A 26 -1.46 24.37 -9.97
C TYR A 26 -1.21 24.27 -8.46
N GLY A 27 -0.42 23.28 -8.03
CA GLY A 27 -0.13 23.02 -6.62
C GLY A 27 -1.39 22.76 -5.79
N LEU A 28 -2.32 21.94 -6.31
CA LEU A 28 -3.63 21.70 -5.68
C LEU A 28 -3.94 20.22 -5.56
N TYR A 29 -4.68 19.88 -4.50
CA TYR A 29 -5.35 18.59 -4.37
C TYR A 29 -6.83 18.78 -4.71
N LEU A 30 -7.35 17.95 -5.60
CA LEU A 30 -8.71 18.05 -6.12
C LEU A 30 -9.45 16.73 -5.97
N ARG A 31 -10.77 16.83 -5.97
CA ARG A 31 -11.68 15.73 -6.29
C ARG A 31 -12.09 15.84 -7.75
N PHE A 32 -12.08 14.73 -8.48
CA PHE A 32 -12.53 14.67 -9.88
C PHE A 32 -13.48 13.50 -10.10
N ARG A 33 -14.71 13.81 -10.49
CA ARG A 33 -15.71 12.83 -10.96
C ARG A 33 -15.96 12.95 -12.45
N ASP A 34 -16.16 14.18 -12.90
CA ASP A 34 -16.44 14.55 -14.28
C ASP A 34 -16.08 16.03 -14.48
N GLU A 35 -16.13 16.47 -15.74
CA GLU A 35 -15.82 17.84 -16.12
C GLU A 35 -16.79 18.86 -15.49
N GLN A 36 -18.08 18.52 -15.38
CA GLN A 36 -19.09 19.43 -14.86
C GLN A 36 -18.82 19.76 -13.39
N GLN A 37 -18.48 18.75 -12.59
CA GLN A 37 -18.07 18.88 -11.20
C GLN A 37 -16.77 19.69 -11.07
N LEU A 38 -15.78 19.45 -11.93
CA LEU A 38 -14.53 20.20 -11.90
C LEU A 38 -14.76 21.70 -12.14
N ARG A 39 -15.58 22.04 -13.14
CA ARG A 39 -15.93 23.45 -13.45
C ARG A 39 -16.65 24.09 -12.28
N ARG A 40 -17.75 23.46 -11.82
CA ARG A 40 -18.57 24.00 -10.74
C ARG A 40 -17.78 24.21 -9.43
N ASP A 41 -16.98 23.22 -9.04
CA ASP A 41 -16.37 23.21 -7.71
C ASP A 41 -15.02 23.96 -7.68
N TYR A 42 -14.29 24.03 -8.80
CA TYR A 42 -12.89 24.47 -8.80
C TYR A 42 -12.53 25.54 -9.83
N GLU A 43 -13.42 25.93 -10.76
CA GLU A 43 -13.07 26.90 -11.81
C GLU A 43 -12.49 28.23 -11.28
N PRO A 44 -13.07 28.89 -10.25
CA PRO A 44 -12.49 30.13 -9.73
C PRO A 44 -11.08 29.94 -9.16
N LEU A 45 -10.84 28.83 -8.45
CA LEU A 45 -9.56 28.50 -7.86
C LEU A 45 -8.52 28.11 -8.92
N LEU A 46 -8.93 27.37 -9.95
CA LEU A 46 -8.06 27.00 -11.05
C LEU A 46 -7.63 28.25 -11.84
N ARG A 47 -8.56 29.18 -12.11
CA ARG A 47 -8.26 30.46 -12.76
C ARG A 47 -7.27 31.30 -11.96
N SER A 48 -7.45 31.40 -10.63
CA SER A 48 -6.53 32.15 -9.77
C SER A 48 -5.13 31.52 -9.67
N ARG A 49 -5.00 30.24 -10.03
CA ARG A 49 -3.72 29.51 -10.12
C ARG A 49 -3.16 29.41 -11.54
N GLY A 50 -3.75 30.12 -12.51
CA GLY A 50 -3.21 30.24 -13.88
C GLY A 50 -3.86 29.35 -14.93
N CYS A 51 -4.93 28.59 -14.60
CA CYS A 51 -5.72 27.86 -15.58
C CYS A 51 -6.73 28.80 -16.28
N VAL A 52 -6.25 29.66 -17.18
CA VAL A 52 -7.05 30.76 -17.76
C VAL A 52 -7.52 30.48 -19.19
N SER A 53 -6.79 29.68 -19.96
CA SER A 53 -7.16 29.35 -21.33
C SER A 53 -7.91 28.02 -21.44
N SER A 54 -8.67 27.85 -22.52
CA SER A 54 -9.32 26.57 -22.84
C SER A 54 -8.32 25.44 -23.00
N LYS A 55 -7.11 25.73 -23.49
CA LYS A 55 -6.02 24.76 -23.64
C LYS A 55 -5.53 24.27 -22.27
N ASP A 56 -5.34 25.18 -21.33
CA ASP A 56 -4.91 24.84 -19.96
C ASP A 56 -5.93 23.93 -19.27
N PHE A 57 -7.23 24.23 -19.45
CA PHE A 57 -8.31 23.45 -18.89
C PHE A 57 -8.42 22.07 -19.54
N GLN A 58 -8.29 21.97 -20.87
CA GLN A 58 -8.29 20.70 -21.57
C GLN A 58 -7.12 19.81 -21.13
N GLN A 59 -5.94 20.39 -20.96
CA GLN A 59 -4.77 19.65 -20.50
C GLN A 59 -4.95 19.13 -19.06
N LEU A 60 -5.49 19.97 -18.17
CA LEU A 60 -5.85 19.55 -16.80
C LEU A 60 -6.86 18.40 -16.81
N LEU A 61 -7.90 18.50 -17.63
CA LEU A 61 -8.95 17.49 -17.70
C LEU A 61 -8.39 16.13 -18.15
N GLU A 62 -7.47 16.15 -19.12
CA GLU A 62 -6.80 14.94 -19.60
C GLU A 62 -5.90 14.33 -18.51
N GLU A 63 -5.11 15.14 -17.81
CA GLU A 63 -4.27 14.68 -16.69
C GLU A 63 -5.11 14.00 -15.59
N LEU A 64 -6.24 14.60 -15.22
CA LEU A 64 -7.14 14.05 -14.21
C LEU A 64 -7.77 12.72 -14.68
N LYS A 65 -8.24 12.65 -15.93
CA LYS A 65 -8.79 11.41 -16.50
C LYS A 65 -7.76 10.29 -16.52
N GLN A 66 -6.53 10.60 -16.91
CA GLN A 66 -5.43 9.63 -16.92
C GLN A 66 -5.11 9.10 -15.52
N GLU A 67 -5.03 9.99 -14.52
CA GLU A 67 -4.75 9.58 -13.14
C GLU A 67 -5.88 8.75 -12.53
N VAL A 68 -7.14 9.13 -12.76
CA VAL A 68 -8.30 8.32 -12.34
C VAL A 68 -8.24 6.94 -12.99
N GLY A 69 -8.00 6.87 -14.31
CA GLY A 69 -7.89 5.61 -15.05
C GLY A 69 -6.74 4.73 -14.53
N ARG A 70 -5.57 5.33 -14.26
CA ARG A 70 -4.44 4.63 -13.65
C ARG A 70 -4.79 4.07 -12.28
N ARG A 71 -5.41 4.86 -11.40
CA ARG A 71 -5.84 4.41 -10.07
C ARG A 71 -6.87 3.29 -10.17
N GLN A 72 -7.82 3.36 -11.09
CA GLN A 72 -8.81 2.31 -11.30
C GLN A 72 -8.16 0.96 -11.62
N ARG A 73 -7.18 0.94 -12.55
CA ARG A 73 -6.47 -0.28 -12.98
C ARG A 73 -5.42 -0.80 -12.00
N LEU A 74 -4.93 0.04 -11.09
CA LEU A 74 -3.82 -0.28 -10.17
C LEU A 74 -3.96 -1.63 -9.44
N GLY A 75 -5.18 -1.98 -9.00
CA GLY A 75 -5.42 -3.25 -8.30
C GLY A 75 -5.19 -4.47 -9.20
N GLN A 76 -5.76 -4.44 -10.41
CA GLN A 76 -5.61 -5.52 -11.40
C GLN A 76 -4.15 -5.63 -11.87
N GLU A 77 -3.51 -4.50 -12.18
CA GLU A 77 -2.10 -4.45 -12.57
C GLU A 77 -1.17 -4.97 -11.47
N SER A 78 -1.45 -4.62 -10.20
CA SER A 78 -0.69 -5.15 -9.07
C SER A 78 -0.88 -6.66 -8.91
N ALA A 79 -2.10 -7.18 -9.09
CA ALA A 79 -2.36 -8.61 -8.98
C ALA A 79 -1.65 -9.39 -10.08
N ALA A 80 -1.75 -8.92 -11.33
CA ALA A 80 -1.05 -9.51 -12.47
C ALA A 80 0.47 -9.53 -12.28
N ARG A 81 1.04 -8.41 -11.81
CA ARG A 81 2.48 -8.31 -11.53
C ARG A 81 2.92 -9.26 -10.42
N LYS A 82 2.15 -9.35 -9.32
CA LYS A 82 2.44 -10.29 -8.23
C LYS A 82 2.38 -11.73 -8.69
N ALA A 83 1.40 -12.09 -9.52
CA ALA A 83 1.28 -13.43 -10.08
C ALA A 83 2.49 -13.78 -10.97
N LEU A 84 2.91 -12.86 -11.85
CA LEU A 84 4.07 -13.05 -12.73
C LEU A 84 5.39 -13.21 -11.95
N ILE A 85 5.60 -12.36 -10.94
CA ILE A 85 6.80 -12.48 -10.08
C ILE A 85 6.74 -13.82 -9.33
N SER A 86 5.61 -14.15 -8.71
CA SER A 86 5.47 -15.39 -7.96
C SER A 86 5.68 -16.66 -8.81
N SER A 87 5.38 -16.62 -10.11
CA SER A 87 5.55 -17.78 -10.99
C SER A 87 7.00 -18.02 -11.44
N SER A 88 7.88 -17.04 -11.26
CA SER A 88 9.25 -17.09 -11.80
C SER A 88 10.34 -16.73 -10.78
N TYR A 89 9.96 -16.22 -9.62
CA TYR A 89 10.89 -15.81 -8.59
C TYR A 89 11.57 -17.02 -7.92
N CYS A 90 12.89 -17.05 -7.98
CA CYS A 90 13.73 -17.95 -7.19
C CYS A 90 14.55 -17.11 -6.20
N PRO A 91 14.45 -17.37 -4.88
CA PRO A 91 15.31 -16.72 -3.90
C PRO A 91 16.80 -16.96 -4.23
N ALA A 92 17.64 -15.94 -4.10
CA ALA A 92 19.08 -16.05 -4.38
C ALA A 92 19.84 -16.98 -3.42
N ARG A 93 19.32 -17.12 -2.19
CA ARG A 93 19.85 -17.98 -1.12
C ARG A 93 18.72 -18.87 -0.60
N PRO A 94 18.23 -19.85 -1.39
CA PRO A 94 17.08 -20.67 -1.01
C PRO A 94 17.32 -21.42 0.31
N GLU A 95 18.55 -21.76 0.67
CA GLU A 95 18.94 -22.37 1.95
C GLU A 95 18.77 -21.44 3.16
N VAL A 96 18.67 -20.13 2.96
CA VAL A 96 18.35 -19.19 4.04
C VAL A 96 16.83 -19.08 4.21
N TYR A 97 16.08 -19.03 3.10
CA TYR A 97 14.65 -18.71 3.12
C TYR A 97 13.74 -19.94 3.15
N ASN A 98 14.13 -21.06 2.55
CA ASN A 98 13.35 -22.30 2.54
C ASN A 98 13.59 -23.16 3.78
N SER A 99 14.75 -23.00 4.42
CA SER A 99 15.17 -23.73 5.61
C SER A 99 15.39 -22.82 6.82
N LEU A 100 14.68 -21.69 6.88
CA LEU A 100 14.54 -20.93 8.13
C LEU A 100 13.73 -21.77 9.14
N GLN A 101 14.40 -22.75 9.72
CA GLN A 101 13.91 -23.62 10.78
C GLN A 101 13.97 -22.86 12.09
N ASP A 102 13.16 -23.25 13.07
CA ASP A 102 13.20 -22.67 14.40
C ASP A 102 14.62 -22.73 15.01
N THR A 103 15.40 -23.76 14.67
CA THR A 103 16.80 -23.90 15.11
C THR A 103 17.75 -22.80 14.60
N ALA A 104 17.38 -22.09 13.54
CA ALA A 104 18.14 -20.95 13.01
C ALA A 104 17.72 -19.62 13.65
N LEU A 105 16.69 -19.62 14.50
CA LEU A 105 16.18 -18.45 15.19
C LEU A 105 16.71 -18.41 16.62
N ALA A 106 16.90 -17.19 17.14
CA ALA A 106 17.30 -17.00 18.52
C ALA A 106 16.24 -17.61 19.47
N PRO A 107 16.62 -18.38 20.50
CA PRO A 107 15.67 -18.97 21.44
C PRO A 107 14.72 -17.93 22.06
N GLU A 108 15.22 -16.73 22.34
CA GLU A 108 14.46 -15.61 22.89
C GLU A 108 13.38 -15.12 21.92
N PHE A 109 13.69 -15.14 20.61
CA PHE A 109 12.71 -14.80 19.57
C PHE A 109 11.60 -15.85 19.49
N LEU A 110 11.95 -17.14 19.53
CA LEU A 110 10.95 -18.23 19.53
C LEU A 110 10.04 -18.16 20.75
N ASP A 111 10.62 -17.90 21.91
CA ASP A 111 9.89 -17.77 23.18
C ASP A 111 8.92 -16.57 23.16
N ALA A 112 9.38 -15.40 22.68
CA ALA A 112 8.51 -14.24 22.50
C ALA A 112 7.39 -14.50 21.48
N ALA A 113 7.69 -15.15 20.35
CA ALA A 113 6.70 -15.50 19.34
C ALA A 113 5.67 -16.51 19.86
N GLY A 114 6.13 -17.53 20.60
CA GLY A 114 5.27 -18.53 21.25
C GLY A 114 4.35 -17.91 22.29
N TYR A 115 4.87 -17.02 23.15
CA TYR A 115 4.05 -16.28 24.11
C TYR A 115 3.01 -15.39 23.41
N SER A 116 3.40 -14.69 22.34
CA SER A 116 2.50 -13.81 21.56
C SER A 116 1.28 -14.54 20.98
N ALA A 117 1.43 -15.82 20.64
CA ALA A 117 0.35 -16.66 20.11
C ALA A 117 -0.55 -17.27 21.21
N SER A 118 -0.18 -17.09 22.49
CA SER A 118 -0.93 -17.69 23.60
C SER A 118 -2.19 -16.88 23.96
N PRO A 119 -3.26 -17.53 24.47
CA PRO A 119 -4.51 -16.84 24.84
C PRO A 119 -4.37 -15.77 25.93
N GLY A 120 -3.31 -15.83 26.74
CA GLY A 120 -3.03 -14.91 27.85
C GLY A 120 -1.89 -13.94 27.58
N ALA A 121 -1.53 -13.74 26.31
CA ALA A 121 -0.48 -12.81 25.93
C ALA A 121 -0.89 -11.37 26.28
N ASP A 122 -0.07 -10.68 27.06
CA ASP A 122 -0.23 -9.26 27.37
C ASP A 122 1.05 -8.47 27.09
N LEU A 123 0.93 -7.14 27.12
CA LEU A 123 2.03 -6.23 26.83
C LEU A 123 3.20 -6.43 27.80
N GLN A 124 2.92 -6.65 29.09
CA GLN A 124 3.95 -6.72 30.12
C GLN A 124 4.78 -8.00 29.99
N GLY A 125 4.12 -9.15 29.80
CA GLY A 125 4.78 -10.43 29.58
C GLY A 125 5.58 -10.46 28.28
N LEU A 126 5.15 -9.71 27.27
CA LEU A 126 5.88 -9.61 26.00
C LEU A 126 7.12 -8.71 26.12
N LEU A 127 7.02 -7.58 26.83
CA LEU A 127 8.16 -6.70 27.11
C LEU A 127 9.25 -7.42 27.92
N GLN A 128 8.88 -8.19 28.95
CA GLN A 128 9.85 -8.97 29.74
C GLN A 128 10.69 -9.93 28.88
N ARG A 129 10.08 -10.55 27.87
CA ARG A 129 10.77 -11.49 26.97
C ARG A 129 11.63 -10.80 25.90
N LEU A 130 11.26 -9.58 25.51
CA LEU A 130 12.04 -8.77 24.56
C LEU A 130 13.21 -8.04 25.20
N GLU A 131 13.10 -7.61 26.46
CA GLU A 131 14.17 -6.93 27.20
C GLU A 131 15.39 -7.83 27.44
N THR A 132 15.18 -9.15 27.54
CA THR A 132 16.25 -10.16 27.57
C THR A 132 17.16 -10.15 26.33
N VAL A 133 16.69 -9.61 25.18
CA VAL A 133 17.48 -9.52 23.94
C VAL A 133 18.45 -8.32 23.95
N SER A 134 18.21 -7.32 24.81
CA SER A 134 19.03 -6.09 24.87
C SER A 134 20.21 -6.17 25.87
N GLY A 135 20.32 -7.26 26.63
CA GLY A 135 21.32 -7.43 27.70
C GLY A 135 22.46 -8.42 27.41
N GLY A 136 22.54 -8.97 26.19
CA GLY A 136 23.58 -9.93 25.81
C GLY A 136 24.93 -9.27 25.57
N ALA A 137 25.73 -9.12 26.62
CA ALA A 137 27.16 -8.90 26.51
C ALA A 137 27.84 -10.18 25.98
N ALA A 138 28.48 -10.05 24.82
CA ALA A 138 29.67 -10.80 24.41
C ALA A 138 30.54 -9.89 23.53
#